data_AF-A0A1Y4LFJ5-F1
#
_entry.id   AF-A0A1Y4LFJ5-F1
#
_cell.length_a   1.000
_cell.length_b   1.000
_cell.length_c   1.000
_cell.angle_alpha   90.00
_cell.angle_beta   90.00
_cell.angle_gamma   90.00
#
_symmetry.space_group_name_H-M   'P 1'
#
loop_
_entity.id
_entity.type
_entity.pdbx_description
1 polymer ?
#
loop_
_entity_poly.entity_id
_entity_poly.type
_entity_poly.pdbx_seq_one_letter_code
_entity_poly.pdbx_strand_id
1 'polypeptide(L)'
;MKEYQLEITQSVDYPRCRIYRDFVHTLISDRTLRAGPNSHLFHYTVLCTYANFRTSYLRMDGITYTIRPGEWLCRVSDLMTWFRVRFQHQALAILSSLQQLRLITFSKLERGPLIRYRILAWRTHNTVLDYNCPCQKESGFFFMPISITSKFAGSYRFSELDIILDMWLSTIYKDQGVIGSDLGPVVYYRNGTGNPIISFSELAQRWGRSKSSVGRLLKKLSKLGYISLVSFPGRCGSVIYLNHYLSVMFQVDDVLIGKEDVAMQFNIKIKLPDDPLPADDFPLHTKLYVSKELLCVPKQHISIIVHETAKPLANQGFQCFKCAKAHIKLSPLSVDCQGTNHLSGDLPDQIQMDLVVHCGAGGTAVHFSLSISPAGTIHFERSGMNVCAK
;
A
#
# COMPACT_ATOMS: atom_id res chain seq x y z
N MET A 1 -11.15 -29.84 -20.54
CA MET A 1 -10.22 -29.68 -19.40
C MET A 1 -10.71 -28.49 -18.60
N LYS A 2 -10.80 -28.55 -17.26
CA LYS A 2 -11.18 -27.36 -16.48
C LYS A 2 -9.96 -26.46 -16.34
N GLU A 3 -10.06 -25.22 -16.78
CA GLU A 3 -9.05 -24.19 -16.54
C GLU A 3 -9.24 -23.62 -15.14
N TYR A 4 -8.16 -23.48 -14.40
CA TYR A 4 -8.13 -22.90 -13.06
C TYR A 4 -7.25 -21.66 -13.09
N GLN A 5 -7.79 -20.53 -12.62
CA GLN A 5 -7.02 -19.32 -12.41
C GLN A 5 -6.58 -19.24 -10.94
N LEU A 6 -5.27 -19.07 -10.72
CA LEU A 6 -4.70 -18.90 -9.39
C LEU A 6 -4.62 -17.41 -9.06
N GLU A 7 -5.15 -17.02 -7.91
CA GLU A 7 -5.06 -15.66 -7.39
C GLU A 7 -4.39 -15.66 -6.01
N ILE A 8 -3.46 -14.73 -5.80
CA ILE A 8 -2.76 -14.53 -4.53
C ILE A 8 -3.37 -13.31 -3.86
N THR A 9 -3.96 -13.50 -2.68
CA THR A 9 -4.54 -12.45 -1.85
C THR A 9 -3.97 -12.49 -0.44
N GLN A 10 -4.01 -11.36 0.26
CA GLN A 10 -3.63 -11.26 1.66
C GLN A 10 -4.83 -10.79 2.49
N SER A 11 -5.42 -11.74 3.22
CA SER A 11 -6.58 -11.46 4.06
C SER A 11 -6.26 -10.51 5.22
N VAL A 12 -7.08 -9.48 5.40
CA VAL A 12 -7.08 -8.58 6.57
C VAL A 12 -7.32 -9.34 7.87
N ASP A 13 -8.16 -10.37 7.83
CA ASP A 13 -8.55 -11.14 9.01
C ASP A 13 -7.44 -12.06 9.51
N TYR A 14 -6.42 -12.32 8.68
CA TYR A 14 -5.30 -13.14 9.11
C TYR A 14 -4.44 -12.37 10.14
N PRO A 15 -4.29 -12.88 11.38
CA PRO A 15 -3.75 -12.11 12.51
C PRO A 15 -2.21 -12.11 12.57
N ARG A 16 -1.55 -12.75 11.60
CA ARG A 16 -0.10 -12.93 11.56
C ARG A 16 0.45 -12.45 10.22
N CYS A 17 1.66 -11.92 10.21
CA CYS A 17 2.38 -11.58 9.00
C CYS A 17 3.58 -12.50 8.85
N ARG A 18 3.82 -12.99 7.64
CA ARG A 18 5.03 -13.74 7.30
C ARG A 18 6.19 -12.76 7.15
N ILE A 19 7.30 -13.03 7.82
CA ILE A 19 8.53 -12.26 7.74
C ILE A 19 9.66 -13.18 7.30
N TYR A 20 10.29 -12.86 6.18
CA TYR A 20 11.47 -13.56 5.70
C TYR A 20 12.71 -13.15 6.49
N ARG A 21 13.57 -14.12 6.80
CA ARG A 21 14.81 -13.89 7.55
C ARG A 21 15.76 -12.98 6.76
N ASP A 22 15.83 -13.18 5.45
CA ASP A 22 16.72 -12.44 4.54
C ASP A 22 16.32 -10.97 4.45
N PHE A 23 15.02 -10.68 4.51
CA PHE A 23 14.52 -9.32 4.63
C PHE A 23 15.04 -8.65 5.90
N VAL A 24 14.98 -9.33 7.05
CA VAL A 24 15.49 -8.78 8.32
C VAL A 24 17.00 -8.60 8.29
N HIS A 25 17.74 -9.54 7.69
CA HIS A 25 19.19 -9.42 7.48
C HIS A 25 19.55 -8.22 6.59
N THR A 26 18.73 -7.93 5.57
CA THR A 26 18.86 -6.74 4.74
C THR A 26 18.68 -5.46 5.58
N LEU A 27 17.69 -5.43 6.48
CA LEU A 27 17.50 -4.32 7.42
C LEU A 27 18.65 -4.18 8.43
N ILE A 28 19.21 -5.28 8.93
CA ILE A 28 20.40 -5.29 9.81
C ILE A 28 21.61 -4.71 9.08
N SER A 29 21.71 -4.92 7.76
CA SER A 29 22.84 -4.50 6.93
C SER A 29 22.70 -3.07 6.40
N ASP A 30 21.48 -2.61 6.08
CA ASP A 30 21.24 -1.31 5.46
C ASP A 30 21.48 -0.11 6.41
N ARG A 31 22.61 0.56 6.28
CA ARG A 31 23.00 1.69 7.15
C ARG A 31 22.31 3.00 6.77
N THR A 32 21.54 3.05 5.69
CA THR A 32 20.80 4.26 5.30
C THR A 32 19.64 4.57 6.27
N LEU A 33 19.10 3.52 6.90
CA LEU A 33 18.05 3.60 7.91
C LEU A 33 18.62 3.66 9.32
N ARG A 34 18.14 4.63 10.11
CA ARG A 34 18.59 4.83 11.48
C ARG A 34 17.92 3.84 12.43
N ALA A 35 18.75 3.02 13.08
CA ALA A 35 18.41 2.32 14.32
C ALA A 35 18.79 3.19 15.53
N GLY A 36 18.05 3.06 16.61
CA GLY A 36 18.42 3.61 17.92
C GLY A 36 18.16 2.61 19.05
N PRO A 37 18.62 2.89 20.28
CA PRO A 37 18.40 2.01 21.44
C PRO A 37 16.92 1.70 21.71
N ASN A 38 16.03 2.62 21.31
CA ASN A 38 14.58 2.51 21.50
C ASN A 38 13.86 1.75 20.37
N SER A 39 14.59 1.07 19.47
CA SER A 39 14.01 0.39 18.31
C SER A 39 13.40 -0.97 18.66
N HIS A 40 12.45 -0.97 19.59
CA HIS A 40 11.99 -2.20 20.25
C HIS A 40 11.36 -3.20 19.26
N LEU A 41 10.59 -2.74 18.28
CA LEU A 41 9.98 -3.63 17.28
C LEU A 41 11.05 -4.25 16.37
N PHE A 42 12.01 -3.44 15.92
CA PHE A 42 13.16 -3.92 15.16
C PHE A 42 13.98 -4.93 15.96
N HIS A 43 14.38 -4.60 17.19
CA HIS A 43 15.18 -5.50 18.03
C HIS A 43 14.45 -6.83 18.30
N TYR A 44 13.15 -6.78 18.57
CA TYR A 44 12.35 -7.99 18.73
C TYR A 44 12.30 -8.85 17.46
N THR A 45 12.09 -8.21 16.30
CA THR A 45 12.07 -8.88 14.99
C THR A 45 13.40 -9.54 14.65
N VAL A 46 14.50 -8.88 14.99
CA VAL A 46 15.85 -9.43 14.83
C VAL A 46 16.04 -10.68 15.69
N LEU A 47 15.63 -10.68 16.96
CA LEU A 47 15.70 -11.88 17.80
C LEU A 47 14.84 -13.04 17.25
N CYS A 48 13.65 -12.74 16.75
CA CYS A 48 12.79 -13.74 16.10
C CYS A 48 13.45 -14.40 14.87
N THR A 49 14.28 -13.66 14.14
CA THR A 49 15.00 -14.15 12.95
C THR A 49 15.98 -15.27 13.30
N TYR A 50 16.62 -15.21 14.47
CA TYR A 50 17.58 -16.22 14.92
C TYR A 50 16.95 -17.33 15.78
N ALA A 51 15.70 -17.21 16.21
CA ALA A 51 15.02 -18.24 17.00
C ALA A 51 14.88 -19.56 16.23
N ASN A 52 14.99 -20.69 16.94
CA ASN A 52 14.88 -22.03 16.36
C ASN A 52 13.42 -22.49 16.17
N PHE A 53 13.12 -23.21 15.09
CA PHE A 53 11.83 -23.91 14.95
C PHE A 53 11.82 -25.26 15.65
N ARG A 54 12.95 -25.98 15.61
CA ARG A 54 13.12 -27.29 16.21
C ARG A 54 14.30 -27.31 17.18
N THR A 55 14.37 -28.35 18.00
CA THR A 55 15.56 -28.59 18.81
C THR A 55 16.77 -28.81 17.90
N SER A 56 17.87 -28.11 18.16
CA SER A 56 19.14 -28.31 17.45
C SER A 56 20.30 -28.26 18.44
N TYR A 57 21.47 -28.68 17.98
CA TYR A 57 22.71 -28.59 18.73
C TYR A 57 23.59 -27.51 18.12
N LEU A 58 24.07 -26.58 18.94
CA LEU A 58 24.97 -25.52 18.55
C LEU A 58 26.29 -25.70 19.29
N ARG A 59 27.40 -25.82 18.54
CA ARG A 59 28.73 -25.89 19.12
C ARG A 59 29.31 -24.48 19.24
N MET A 60 29.62 -24.04 20.44
CA MET A 60 30.29 -22.76 20.72
C MET A 60 31.36 -22.98 21.78
N ASP A 61 32.55 -22.41 21.58
CA ASP A 61 33.68 -22.50 22.52
C ASP A 61 33.98 -23.95 22.96
N GLY A 62 33.89 -24.89 22.02
CA GLY A 62 34.15 -26.32 22.26
C GLY A 62 33.01 -27.08 22.96
N ILE A 63 31.97 -26.39 23.46
CA ILE A 63 30.82 -26.98 24.15
C ILE A 63 29.64 -27.09 23.19
N THR A 64 28.92 -28.21 23.26
CA THR A 64 27.69 -28.43 22.48
C THR A 64 26.49 -28.06 23.35
N TYR A 65 25.72 -27.07 22.92
CA TYR A 65 24.51 -26.60 23.58
C TYR A 65 23.27 -27.08 22.86
N THR A 66 22.30 -27.62 23.61
CA THR A 66 20.96 -27.90 23.09
C THR A 66 20.15 -26.60 23.03
N ILE A 67 19.66 -26.25 21.84
CA ILE A 67 18.84 -25.07 21.57
C ILE A 67 17.43 -25.51 21.24
N ARG A 68 16.44 -25.17 22.09
CA ARG A 68 15.04 -25.58 21.90
C ARG A 68 14.28 -24.66 20.93
N PRO A 69 13.08 -25.05 20.48
CA PRO A 69 12.21 -24.15 19.72
C PRO A 69 11.99 -22.81 20.43
N GLY A 70 12.09 -21.72 19.68
CA GLY A 70 12.00 -20.35 20.17
C GLY A 70 13.26 -19.83 20.86
N GLU A 71 14.31 -20.65 20.97
CA GLU A 71 15.56 -20.26 21.63
C GLU A 71 16.68 -19.93 20.64
N TRP A 72 17.64 -19.16 21.15
CA TRP A 72 18.95 -19.01 20.53
C TRP A 72 20.04 -18.75 21.58
N LEU A 73 21.28 -19.07 21.22
CA LEU A 73 22.48 -18.82 22.00
C LEU A 73 23.47 -18.05 21.13
N CYS A 74 24.01 -16.95 21.65
CA CYS A 74 24.93 -16.08 20.90
C CYS A 74 25.87 -15.33 21.85
N ARG A 75 26.91 -14.72 21.29
CA ARG A 75 27.78 -13.81 22.07
C ARG A 75 27.12 -12.44 22.19
N VAL A 76 27.51 -11.68 23.22
CA VAL A 76 27.10 -10.27 23.34
C VAL A 76 27.54 -9.44 22.12
N SER A 77 28.69 -9.77 21.52
CA SER A 77 29.18 -9.13 20.29
C SER A 77 28.23 -9.28 19.11
N ASP A 78 27.57 -10.43 18.98
CA ASP A 78 26.64 -10.70 17.88
C ASP A 78 25.41 -9.80 18.02
N LEU A 79 24.87 -9.71 19.24
CA LEU A 79 23.76 -8.82 19.57
C LEU A 79 24.11 -7.34 19.34
N MET A 80 25.34 -6.92 19.60
CA MET A 80 25.78 -5.56 19.31
C MET A 80 25.71 -5.26 17.81
N THR A 81 26.16 -6.18 16.97
CA THR A 81 26.06 -6.07 15.51
C THR A 81 24.61 -6.06 15.05
N TRP A 82 23.81 -7.01 15.52
CA TRP A 82 22.41 -7.19 15.16
C TRP A 82 21.52 -5.99 15.56
N PHE A 83 21.71 -5.46 16.77
CA PHE A 83 21.00 -4.28 17.27
C PHE A 83 21.63 -2.95 16.87
N ARG A 84 22.79 -2.99 16.20
CA ARG A 84 23.51 -1.80 15.75
C ARG A 84 23.88 -0.85 16.89
N VAL A 85 24.31 -1.42 18.01
CA VAL A 85 24.73 -0.68 19.19
C VAL A 85 26.23 -0.81 19.40
N ARG A 86 26.84 0.23 19.96
CA ARG A 86 28.31 0.30 20.13
C ARG A 86 28.80 -0.39 21.39
N PHE A 87 27.96 -0.48 22.42
CA PHE A 87 28.37 -0.95 23.73
C PHE A 87 27.54 -2.13 24.21
N GLN A 88 28.19 -3.07 24.91
CA GLN A 88 27.54 -4.27 25.46
C GLN A 88 26.37 -3.95 26.39
N HIS A 89 26.50 -2.91 27.24
CA HIS A 89 25.43 -2.52 28.16
C HIS A 89 24.16 -2.07 27.41
N GLN A 90 24.27 -1.51 26.21
CA GLN A 90 23.12 -1.12 25.39
C GLN A 90 22.39 -2.36 24.87
N ALA A 91 23.13 -3.37 24.39
CA ALA A 91 22.53 -4.64 23.94
C ALA A 91 21.79 -5.34 25.09
N LEU A 92 22.39 -5.35 26.29
CA LEU A 92 21.77 -5.90 27.49
C LEU A 92 20.54 -5.10 27.93
N ALA A 93 20.58 -3.76 27.85
CA ALA A 93 19.44 -2.92 28.19
C ALA A 93 18.25 -3.18 27.25
N ILE A 94 18.51 -3.38 25.95
CA ILE A 94 17.48 -3.78 24.97
C ILE A 94 16.85 -5.11 25.36
N LEU A 95 17.65 -6.14 25.67
CA LEU A 95 17.13 -7.44 26.12
C LEU A 95 16.29 -7.32 27.39
N SER A 96 16.75 -6.52 28.37
CA SER A 96 16.01 -6.23 29.60
C SER A 96 14.66 -5.56 29.31
N SER A 97 14.62 -4.56 28.41
CA SER A 97 13.38 -3.90 28.00
C SER A 97 12.41 -4.89 27.33
N LEU A 98 12.89 -5.71 26.40
CA LEU A 98 12.07 -6.73 25.73
C LEU A 98 11.55 -7.81 26.70
N GLN A 99 12.33 -8.14 27.73
CA GLN A 99 11.90 -9.05 28.79
C GLN A 99 10.84 -8.42 29.69
N GLN A 100 10.98 -7.14 30.06
CA GLN A 100 9.97 -6.39 30.82
C GLN A 100 8.63 -6.31 30.06
N LEU A 101 8.68 -6.17 28.73
CA LEU A 101 7.51 -6.22 27.84
C LEU A 101 6.92 -7.63 27.65
N ARG A 102 7.48 -8.64 28.35
CA ARG A 102 7.09 -10.05 28.31
C ARG A 102 7.08 -10.60 26.88
N LEU A 103 8.10 -10.24 26.09
CA LEU A 103 8.28 -10.75 24.73
C LEU A 103 9.29 -11.89 24.68
N ILE A 104 10.30 -11.79 25.53
CA ILE A 104 11.38 -12.76 25.62
C ILE A 104 11.68 -13.08 27.08
N THR A 105 12.43 -14.16 27.29
CA THR A 105 13.28 -14.33 28.47
C THR A 105 14.73 -14.42 28.02
N PHE A 106 15.68 -13.93 28.82
CA PHE A 106 17.09 -14.11 28.54
C PHE A 106 17.90 -14.34 29.82
N SER A 107 19.01 -15.06 29.68
CA SER A 107 19.99 -15.27 30.73
C SER A 107 21.41 -15.19 30.18
N LYS A 108 22.32 -14.69 31.00
CA LYS A 108 23.75 -14.83 30.78
C LYS A 108 24.18 -16.20 31.27
N LEU A 109 24.97 -16.91 30.48
CA LEU A 109 25.56 -18.16 30.94
C LEU A 109 26.72 -17.85 31.88
N GLU A 110 26.92 -18.70 32.89
CA GLU A 110 28.00 -18.54 33.87
C GLU A 110 29.40 -18.62 33.22
N ARG A 111 29.51 -19.33 32.09
CA ARG A 111 30.76 -19.55 31.37
C ARG A 111 30.78 -18.68 30.10
N GLY A 112 31.42 -17.51 30.21
CA GLY A 112 31.74 -16.62 29.09
C GLY A 112 30.67 -15.57 28.76
N PRO A 113 30.92 -14.70 27.76
CA PRO A 113 30.03 -13.62 27.35
C PRO A 113 28.87 -14.13 26.47
N LEU A 114 28.28 -15.26 26.85
CA LEU A 114 27.20 -15.92 26.11
C LEU A 114 25.84 -15.55 26.70
N ILE A 115 24.90 -15.26 25.80
CA ILE A 115 23.52 -14.95 26.12
C ILE A 115 22.63 -16.00 25.47
N ARG A 116 21.79 -16.62 26.28
CA ARG A 116 20.66 -17.43 25.82
C ARG A 116 19.39 -16.63 25.97
N TYR A 117 18.57 -16.60 24.93
CA TYR A 117 17.23 -16.03 25.00
C TYR A 117 16.18 -16.97 24.43
N ARG A 118 14.92 -16.75 24.80
CA ARG A 118 13.75 -17.47 24.33
C ARG A 118 12.63 -16.49 24.00
N ILE A 119 11.98 -16.67 22.85
CA ILE A 119 10.76 -15.94 22.48
C ILE A 119 9.54 -16.62 23.12
N LEU A 120 8.79 -15.90 23.96
CA LEU A 120 7.78 -16.49 24.86
C LEU A 120 6.58 -17.14 24.14
N ALA A 121 6.17 -16.62 22.99
CA ALA A 121 5.01 -17.09 22.23
C ALA A 121 5.38 -17.70 20.86
N TRP A 122 6.62 -18.18 20.72
CA TRP A 122 7.14 -18.66 19.43
C TRP A 122 6.27 -19.75 18.79
N ARG A 123 5.95 -20.79 19.57
CA ARG A 123 5.16 -21.93 19.09
C ARG A 123 3.75 -21.50 18.69
N THR A 124 3.09 -20.66 19.48
CA THR A 124 1.74 -20.14 19.19
C THR A 124 1.70 -19.39 17.86
N HIS A 125 2.72 -18.57 17.57
CA HIS A 125 2.74 -17.81 16.33
C HIS A 125 3.14 -18.65 15.12
N ASN A 126 4.00 -19.66 15.31
CA ASN A 126 4.60 -20.44 14.23
C ASN A 126 4.08 -21.86 14.10
N THR A 127 2.85 -22.14 14.56
CA THR A 127 2.24 -23.48 14.54
C THR A 127 2.16 -24.13 13.15
N VAL A 128 2.04 -23.32 12.09
CA VAL A 128 1.87 -23.79 10.70
C VAL A 128 3.17 -24.38 10.13
N LEU A 129 4.32 -23.97 10.66
CA LEU A 129 5.59 -24.57 10.31
C LEU A 129 5.71 -25.86 11.11
N ASP A 130 5.17 -26.94 10.54
CA ASP A 130 5.26 -28.28 11.11
C ASP A 130 6.73 -28.57 11.44
N TYR A 131 7.01 -29.22 12.58
CA TYR A 131 8.36 -29.30 13.19
C TYR A 131 9.43 -29.97 12.31
N ASN A 132 9.03 -30.45 11.13
CA ASN A 132 9.84 -31.08 10.11
C ASN A 132 10.34 -30.11 9.01
N CYS A 133 9.92 -28.84 8.97
CA CYS A 133 10.42 -27.90 7.96
C CYS A 133 11.83 -27.37 8.35
N PRO A 134 12.89 -27.71 7.60
CA PRO A 134 14.23 -27.21 7.87
C PRO A 134 14.34 -25.75 7.39
N CYS A 135 14.01 -24.79 8.24
CA CYS A 135 14.33 -23.39 7.96
C CYS A 135 15.79 -23.11 8.36
N GLN A 136 16.61 -22.70 7.40
CA GLN A 136 17.98 -22.29 7.69
C GLN A 136 17.98 -20.96 8.48
N LYS A 137 19.13 -20.58 9.02
CA LYS A 137 19.26 -19.28 9.72
C LYS A 137 19.36 -18.11 8.75
N GLU A 138 19.95 -18.39 7.59
CA GLU A 138 20.18 -17.47 6.49
C GLU A 138 19.14 -17.59 5.36
N SER A 139 18.06 -18.33 5.58
CA SER A 139 16.95 -18.42 4.62
C SER A 139 15.65 -18.87 5.29
N GLY A 140 14.52 -18.58 4.66
CA GLY A 140 13.18 -18.95 5.14
C GLY A 140 12.47 -17.82 5.88
N PHE A 141 11.41 -18.16 6.62
CA PHE A 141 10.52 -17.18 7.21
C PHE A 141 10.00 -17.61 8.58
N PHE A 142 9.39 -16.67 9.30
CA PHE A 142 8.60 -16.92 10.51
C PHE A 142 7.32 -16.07 10.47
N PHE A 143 6.36 -16.40 11.31
CA PHE A 143 5.15 -15.61 11.51
C PHE A 143 5.29 -14.72 12.73
N MET A 144 4.98 -13.44 12.54
CA MET A 144 4.88 -12.44 13.61
C MET A 144 3.41 -12.04 13.79
N PRO A 145 2.87 -12.02 15.01
CA PRO A 145 1.51 -11.54 15.24
C PRO A 145 1.47 -10.04 14.97
N ILE A 146 0.44 -9.57 14.26
CA ILE A 146 0.32 -8.15 13.92
C ILE A 146 0.04 -7.32 15.18
N SER A 147 -0.62 -7.92 16.17
CA SER A 147 -0.84 -7.33 17.50
C SER A 147 0.45 -7.00 18.27
N ILE A 148 1.63 -7.43 17.82
CA ILE A 148 2.88 -7.01 18.46
C ILE A 148 3.09 -5.50 18.36
N THR A 149 2.63 -4.87 17.27
CA THR A 149 2.86 -3.43 17.04
C THR A 149 2.12 -2.59 18.06
N SER A 150 0.96 -3.05 18.57
CA SER A 150 0.18 -2.32 19.57
C SER A 150 0.87 -2.24 20.94
N LYS A 151 1.82 -3.14 21.23
CA LYS A 151 2.65 -3.06 22.44
C LYS A 151 3.65 -1.90 22.41
N PHE A 152 3.95 -1.37 21.22
CA PHE A 152 4.93 -0.31 21.04
C PHE A 152 4.28 1.01 20.62
N ALA A 153 3.28 0.94 19.74
CA ALA A 153 2.62 2.08 19.14
C ALA A 153 2.04 3.02 20.22
N GLY A 154 2.31 4.31 20.09
CA GLY A 154 1.86 5.36 21.02
C GLY A 154 2.64 5.43 22.34
N SER A 155 3.22 4.33 22.81
CA SER A 155 4.01 4.29 24.06
C SER A 155 5.50 4.58 23.87
N TYR A 156 6.04 4.28 22.68
CA TYR A 156 7.45 4.46 22.38
C TYR A 156 7.67 5.28 21.11
N ARG A 157 8.80 5.98 21.07
CA ARG A 157 9.26 6.66 19.86
C ARG A 157 9.87 5.66 18.89
N PHE A 158 9.23 5.47 17.75
CA PHE A 158 9.68 4.54 16.71
C PHE A 158 10.92 5.07 15.99
N SER A 159 11.88 4.20 15.72
CA SER A 159 13.00 4.42 14.80
C SER A 159 12.54 4.35 13.34
N GLU A 160 13.45 4.61 12.39
CA GLU A 160 13.12 4.43 10.97
C GLU A 160 12.85 2.95 10.64
N LEU A 161 13.57 2.04 11.29
CA LEU A 161 13.39 0.60 11.12
C LEU A 161 12.09 0.09 11.74
N ASP A 162 11.68 0.61 12.91
CA ASP A 162 10.39 0.25 13.49
C ASP A 162 9.24 0.72 12.59
N ILE A 163 9.39 1.88 11.94
CA ILE A 163 8.37 2.41 11.03
C ILE A 163 8.23 1.52 9.80
N ILE A 164 9.34 1.08 9.19
CA ILE A 164 9.30 0.13 8.06
C ILE A 164 8.60 -1.17 8.48
N LEU A 165 8.97 -1.73 9.64
CA LEU A 165 8.36 -2.96 10.14
C LEU A 165 6.88 -2.80 10.50
N ASP A 166 6.50 -1.68 11.10
CA ASP A 166 5.11 -1.37 11.44
C ASP A 166 4.24 -1.25 10.17
N MET A 167 4.75 -0.60 9.12
CA MET A 167 4.08 -0.55 7.82
C MET A 167 4.02 -1.94 7.19
N TRP A 168 5.11 -2.72 7.21
CA TRP A 168 5.16 -4.08 6.66
C TRP A 168 4.13 -5.01 7.29
N LEU A 169 4.01 -4.97 8.62
CA LEU A 169 3.05 -5.75 9.38
C LEU A 169 1.60 -5.33 9.10
N SER A 170 1.40 -4.08 8.69
CA SER A 170 0.08 -3.49 8.40
C SER A 170 -0.25 -3.47 6.91
N THR A 171 0.59 -4.05 6.05
CA THR A 171 0.38 -4.05 4.59
C THR A 171 -0.62 -5.12 4.19
N ILE A 172 -1.50 -4.78 3.25
CA ILE A 172 -2.56 -5.61 2.69
C ILE A 172 -2.49 -5.57 1.17
N TYR A 173 -2.76 -6.71 0.53
CA TYR A 173 -2.70 -6.86 -0.93
C TYR A 173 -3.88 -7.71 -1.43
N LYS A 174 -4.62 -7.19 -2.41
CA LYS A 174 -5.78 -7.83 -3.03
C LYS A 174 -6.82 -8.36 -2.03
N ASP A 175 -7.19 -7.52 -1.07
CA ASP A 175 -8.29 -7.81 -0.15
C ASP A 175 -9.50 -6.94 -0.50
N GLN A 176 -10.64 -7.57 -0.78
CA GLN A 176 -11.86 -6.88 -1.19
C GLN A 176 -12.41 -5.92 -0.12
N GLY A 177 -12.04 -6.14 1.15
CA GLY A 177 -12.41 -5.27 2.27
C GLY A 177 -11.51 -4.04 2.43
N VAL A 178 -10.47 -3.86 1.59
CA VAL A 178 -9.53 -2.72 1.68
C VAL A 178 -9.39 -2.02 0.34
N ILE A 179 -9.89 -0.79 0.29
CA ILE A 179 -9.78 0.12 -0.84
C ILE A 179 -8.29 0.37 -1.12
N GLY A 180 -7.88 0.33 -2.38
CA GLY A 180 -6.49 0.54 -2.77
C GLY A 180 -5.63 -0.71 -2.83
N SER A 181 -6.06 -1.83 -2.25
CA SER A 181 -5.20 -3.01 -2.10
C SER A 181 -5.03 -3.85 -3.37
N ASP A 182 -5.91 -3.67 -4.34
CA ASP A 182 -5.85 -4.23 -5.70
C ASP A 182 -4.82 -3.52 -6.59
N LEU A 183 -4.63 -2.20 -6.40
CA LEU A 183 -3.59 -1.43 -7.09
C LEU A 183 -2.17 -1.82 -6.63
N GLY A 184 -2.03 -2.24 -5.38
CA GLY A 184 -0.75 -2.64 -4.82
C GLY A 184 -0.77 -2.88 -3.31
N PRO A 185 0.37 -3.27 -2.73
CA PRO A 185 0.52 -3.54 -1.30
C PRO A 185 0.36 -2.26 -0.48
N VAL A 186 -0.85 -2.02 0.01
CA VAL A 186 -1.25 -0.80 0.71
C VAL A 186 -1.11 -0.95 2.22
N VAL A 187 -0.58 0.06 2.89
CA VAL A 187 -0.49 0.10 4.36
C VAL A 187 -1.86 0.44 4.93
N TYR A 188 -2.46 -0.49 5.66
CA TYR A 188 -3.76 -0.34 6.31
C TYR A 188 -3.69 -0.75 7.78
N TYR A 189 -3.83 0.23 8.68
CA TYR A 189 -3.78 0.03 10.14
C TYR A 189 -5.09 -0.53 10.73
N ARG A 190 -5.71 -1.52 10.07
CA ARG A 190 -6.81 -2.38 10.54
C ARG A 190 -7.77 -1.73 11.55
N ASN A 191 -8.31 -0.57 11.19
CA ASN A 191 -9.25 0.19 12.01
C ASN A 191 -10.73 -0.20 11.75
N GLY A 192 -10.96 -1.24 10.94
CA GLY A 192 -12.29 -1.75 10.58
C GLY A 192 -13.02 -0.96 9.50
N THR A 193 -12.43 0.10 8.95
CA THR A 193 -13.09 0.98 7.96
C THR A 193 -12.89 0.55 6.51
N GLY A 194 -11.89 -0.29 6.23
CA GLY A 194 -11.46 -0.63 4.87
C GLY A 194 -10.74 0.52 4.14
N ASN A 195 -10.54 1.66 4.80
CA ASN A 195 -9.94 2.85 4.22
C ASN A 195 -8.49 3.03 4.74
N PRO A 196 -7.46 2.89 3.89
CA PRO A 196 -6.06 3.11 4.27
C PRO A 196 -5.60 4.56 4.28
N ILE A 197 -6.48 5.53 4.00
CA ILE A 197 -6.15 6.94 4.16
C ILE A 197 -5.72 7.20 5.60
N ILE A 198 -4.53 7.76 5.76
CA ILE A 198 -3.99 8.13 7.07
C ILE A 198 -3.40 9.53 7.07
N SER A 199 -3.66 10.27 8.13
CA SER A 199 -3.08 11.59 8.35
C SER A 199 -1.70 11.49 8.99
N PHE A 200 -0.84 12.49 8.73
CA PHE A 200 0.46 12.57 9.41
C PHE A 200 0.33 12.81 10.92
N SER A 201 -0.84 13.28 11.38
CA SER A 201 -1.14 13.44 12.81
C SER A 201 -1.35 12.08 13.49
N GLU A 202 -2.10 11.18 12.86
CA GLU A 202 -2.30 9.81 13.36
C GLU A 202 -0.99 9.03 13.37
N LEU A 203 -0.19 9.12 12.29
CA LEU A 203 1.15 8.53 12.24
C LEU A 203 2.08 9.12 13.30
N ALA A 204 2.00 10.43 13.55
CA ALA A 204 2.78 11.11 14.58
C ALA A 204 2.48 10.55 15.97
N GLN A 205 1.19 10.40 16.31
CA GLN A 205 0.75 9.78 17.55
C GLN A 205 1.21 8.33 17.64
N ARG A 206 0.97 7.54 16.59
CA ARG A 206 1.34 6.12 16.54
C ARG A 206 2.84 5.89 16.74
N TRP A 207 3.67 6.69 16.08
CA TRP A 207 5.13 6.51 16.08
C TRP A 207 5.85 7.31 17.18
N GLY A 208 5.13 8.06 18.03
CA GLY A 208 5.74 8.91 19.05
C GLY A 208 6.67 9.99 18.44
N ARG A 209 6.26 10.56 17.30
CA ARG A 209 7.02 11.57 16.54
C ARG A 209 6.18 12.81 16.29
N SER A 210 6.83 13.94 16.00
CA SER A 210 6.09 15.12 15.53
C SER A 210 5.62 14.93 14.09
N LYS A 211 4.49 15.56 13.74
CA LYS A 211 3.93 15.57 12.37
C LYS A 211 4.97 15.97 11.31
N SER A 212 5.79 16.97 11.61
CA SER A 212 6.87 17.43 10.71
C SER A 212 8.01 16.42 10.58
N SER A 213 8.31 15.64 11.62
CA SER A 213 9.27 14.55 11.55
C SER A 213 8.73 13.38 10.72
N VAL A 214 7.43 13.07 10.84
CA VAL A 214 6.77 12.04 10.04
C VAL A 214 6.83 12.39 8.56
N GLY A 215 6.42 13.60 8.19
CA GLY A 215 6.45 14.04 6.79
C GLY A 215 7.85 14.01 6.17
N ARG A 216 8.89 14.42 6.90
CA ARG A 216 10.28 14.32 6.43
C ARG A 216 10.74 12.88 6.25
N LEU A 217 10.35 12.00 7.18
CA LEU A 217 10.72 10.59 7.14
C LEU A 217 10.04 9.86 5.98
N LEU A 218 8.74 10.07 5.77
CA LEU A 218 8.02 9.48 4.64
C LEU A 218 8.60 9.95 3.29
N LYS A 219 8.93 11.25 3.17
CA LYS A 219 9.62 11.78 1.98
C LYS A 219 11.00 11.13 1.77
N LYS A 220 11.77 10.93 2.85
CA LYS A 220 13.05 10.20 2.80
C LYS A 220 12.85 8.77 2.31
N LEU A 221 11.90 8.03 2.89
CA LEU A 221 11.62 6.65 2.51
C LEU A 221 11.16 6.53 1.05
N SER A 222 10.34 7.46 0.59
CA SER A 222 9.90 7.52 -0.80
C SER A 222 11.08 7.79 -1.75
N LYS A 223 11.96 8.74 -1.42
CA LYS A 223 13.18 9.01 -2.20
C LYS A 223 14.14 7.80 -2.25
N LEU A 224 14.21 7.02 -1.18
CA LEU A 224 15.00 5.79 -1.12
C LEU A 224 14.32 4.61 -1.82
N GLY A 225 13.11 4.78 -2.34
CA GLY A 225 12.38 3.73 -3.03
C GLY A 225 11.71 2.72 -2.12
N TYR A 226 11.62 2.96 -0.80
CA TYR A 226 10.94 2.05 0.13
C TYR A 226 9.41 2.11 0.04
N ILE A 227 8.86 3.28 -0.30
CA ILE A 227 7.41 3.50 -0.35
C ILE A 227 7.01 4.37 -1.54
N SER A 228 5.80 4.16 -2.03
CA SER A 228 5.09 5.10 -2.89
C SER A 228 4.08 5.85 -2.03
N LEU A 229 4.33 7.15 -1.81
CA LEU A 229 3.50 8.02 -0.98
C LEU A 229 2.55 8.83 -1.87
N VAL A 230 1.25 8.57 -1.74
CA VAL A 230 0.21 9.31 -2.47
C VAL A 230 -0.49 10.27 -1.51
N SER A 231 -0.21 11.55 -1.66
CA SER A 231 -0.85 12.63 -0.88
C SER A 231 -1.88 13.37 -1.72
N PHE A 232 -3.03 13.63 -1.10
CA PHE A 232 -4.15 14.32 -1.74
C PHE A 232 -4.25 15.78 -1.28
N PRO A 233 -4.69 16.70 -2.15
CA PRO A 233 -4.91 18.09 -1.77
C PRO A 233 -6.00 18.20 -0.69
N GLY A 234 -5.83 19.16 0.23
CA GLY A 234 -6.78 19.41 1.33
C GLY A 234 -6.47 18.62 2.62
N ARG A 235 -7.52 18.27 3.38
CA ARG A 235 -7.43 17.53 4.66
C ARG A 235 -7.58 16.00 4.50
N CYS A 236 -7.59 15.50 3.26
CA CYS A 236 -7.94 14.11 2.93
C CYS A 236 -6.87 13.07 3.29
N GLY A 237 -5.73 13.43 3.89
CA GLY A 237 -4.70 12.47 4.33
C GLY A 237 -3.79 11.97 3.20
N SER A 238 -3.17 10.82 3.41
CA SER A 238 -2.27 10.17 2.43
C SER A 238 -2.44 8.66 2.48
N VAL A 239 -2.20 8.02 1.34
CA VAL A 239 -2.13 6.56 1.21
C VAL A 239 -0.67 6.18 1.00
N ILE A 240 -0.25 5.08 1.62
CA ILE A 240 1.13 4.60 1.57
C ILE A 240 1.11 3.20 0.97
N TYR A 241 1.91 3.00 -0.07
CA TYR A 241 2.17 1.69 -0.65
C TYR A 241 3.61 1.28 -0.39
N LEU A 242 3.84 0.03 -0.02
CA LEU A 242 5.19 -0.50 0.16
C LEU A 242 5.78 -0.98 -1.15
N ASN A 243 6.93 -0.44 -1.51
CA ASN A 243 7.68 -0.98 -2.62
C ASN A 243 8.45 -2.21 -2.15
N HIS A 244 8.73 -3.13 -3.07
CA HIS A 244 9.42 -4.40 -2.85
C HIS A 244 8.69 -5.36 -1.90
N TYR A 245 7.44 -5.07 -1.53
CA TYR A 245 6.66 -5.96 -0.71
C TYR A 245 6.29 -7.22 -1.49
N LEU A 246 5.85 -7.08 -2.74
CA LEU A 246 5.44 -8.23 -3.56
C LEU A 246 6.64 -9.09 -3.95
N SER A 247 7.79 -8.48 -4.20
CA SER A 247 9.00 -9.21 -4.57
C SER A 247 9.51 -10.06 -3.40
N VAL A 248 9.54 -9.50 -2.19
CA VAL A 248 9.93 -10.24 -0.98
C VAL A 248 8.86 -11.28 -0.59
N MET A 249 7.59 -10.92 -0.65
CA MET A 249 6.53 -11.79 -0.15
C MET A 249 6.16 -12.90 -1.13
N PHE A 250 6.09 -12.60 -2.41
CA PHE A 250 5.50 -13.46 -3.43
C PHE A 250 6.43 -13.72 -4.62
N GLN A 251 7.63 -13.14 -4.66
CA GLN A 251 8.53 -13.19 -5.82
C GLN A 251 7.87 -12.66 -7.11
N VAL A 252 7.03 -11.63 -6.93
CA VAL A 252 6.34 -10.93 -8.01
C VAL A 252 6.85 -9.49 -8.07
N ASP A 253 7.03 -8.95 -9.28
CA ASP A 253 7.44 -7.56 -9.45
C ASP A 253 6.36 -6.59 -8.95
N ASP A 254 6.81 -5.45 -8.43
CA ASP A 254 5.88 -4.41 -7.99
C ASP A 254 5.25 -3.70 -9.20
N VAL A 255 3.97 -3.37 -9.07
CA VAL A 255 3.26 -2.55 -10.06
C VAL A 255 3.53 -1.08 -9.77
N LEU A 256 3.75 -0.28 -10.81
CA LEU A 256 3.85 1.17 -10.69
C LEU A 256 2.46 1.74 -10.35
N ILE A 257 2.36 2.41 -9.21
CA ILE A 257 1.08 2.92 -8.70
C ILE A 257 0.92 4.39 -9.14
N GLY A 258 -0.05 4.64 -10.02
CA GLY A 258 -0.39 5.97 -10.48
C GLY A 258 -1.19 6.76 -9.44
N LYS A 259 -0.82 8.02 -9.21
CA LYS A 259 -1.57 8.92 -8.31
C LYS A 259 -3.04 9.10 -8.75
N GLU A 260 -3.28 9.08 -10.06
CA GLU A 260 -4.61 9.20 -10.66
C GLU A 260 -5.46 7.95 -10.37
N ASP A 261 -4.90 6.75 -10.50
CA ASP A 261 -5.60 5.48 -10.21
C ASP A 261 -6.05 5.43 -8.75
N VAL A 262 -5.16 5.83 -7.83
CA VAL A 262 -5.49 5.92 -6.40
C VAL A 262 -6.53 7.01 -6.16
N ALA A 263 -6.45 8.18 -6.81
CA ALA A 263 -7.46 9.22 -6.63
C ALA A 263 -8.86 8.77 -7.09
N MET A 264 -8.94 8.05 -8.21
CA MET A 264 -10.18 7.49 -8.74
C MET A 264 -10.79 6.49 -7.76
N GLN A 265 -9.98 5.58 -7.23
CA GLN A 265 -10.48 4.53 -6.34
C GLN A 265 -11.00 5.07 -5.00
N PHE A 266 -10.42 6.16 -4.50
CA PHE A 266 -10.82 6.79 -3.26
C PHE A 266 -11.89 7.88 -3.44
N ASN A 267 -12.41 8.07 -4.65
CA ASN A 267 -13.37 9.14 -4.99
C ASN A 267 -12.89 10.53 -4.55
N ILE A 268 -11.57 10.80 -4.61
CA ILE A 268 -10.98 12.03 -4.10
C ILE A 268 -11.07 13.13 -5.15
N LYS A 269 -11.76 14.21 -4.81
CA LYS A 269 -11.90 15.41 -5.65
C LYS A 269 -10.53 16.04 -5.93
N ILE A 270 -10.00 15.87 -7.13
CA ILE A 270 -8.84 16.63 -7.60
C ILE A 270 -9.36 18.01 -8.00
N LYS A 271 -8.90 19.06 -7.31
CA LYS A 271 -9.18 20.44 -7.74
C LYS A 271 -8.48 20.67 -9.07
N LEU A 272 -9.25 20.98 -10.12
CA LEU A 272 -8.69 21.54 -11.34
C LEU A 272 -8.19 22.97 -11.05
N PRO A 273 -7.18 23.47 -11.79
CA PRO A 273 -6.74 24.85 -11.65
C PRO A 273 -7.91 25.82 -11.90
N ASP A 274 -8.04 26.82 -11.04
CA ASP A 274 -9.08 27.87 -11.15
C ASP A 274 -8.80 28.86 -12.30
N ASP A 275 -7.56 28.90 -12.81
CA ASP A 275 -7.17 29.79 -13.90
C ASP A 275 -7.36 29.14 -15.28
N PRO A 276 -8.02 29.83 -16.23
CA PRO A 276 -8.11 29.37 -17.60
C PRO A 276 -6.69 29.34 -18.18
N LEU A 277 -6.20 28.13 -18.50
CA LEU A 277 -5.06 27.97 -19.39
C LEU A 277 -5.39 28.71 -20.71
N PRO A 278 -4.47 29.54 -21.24
CA PRO A 278 -4.69 30.24 -22.49
C PRO A 278 -5.09 29.25 -23.59
N ALA A 279 -6.07 29.65 -24.40
CA ALA A 279 -6.77 28.80 -25.38
C ALA A 279 -5.87 28.13 -26.44
N ASP A 280 -4.59 28.48 -26.48
CA ASP A 280 -3.60 28.01 -27.46
C ASP A 280 -2.70 26.87 -26.96
N ASP A 281 -2.76 26.48 -25.68
CA ASP A 281 -1.91 25.42 -25.12
C ASP A 281 -2.57 24.03 -25.06
N PHE A 282 -3.70 23.82 -25.74
CA PHE A 282 -4.39 22.53 -25.77
C PHE A 282 -4.19 21.79 -27.10
N PRO A 283 -3.16 20.93 -27.25
CA PRO A 283 -2.97 20.12 -28.44
C PRO A 283 -3.85 18.86 -28.37
N LEU A 284 -5.17 19.03 -28.40
CA LEU A 284 -6.02 17.92 -28.86
C LEU A 284 -6.04 18.01 -30.38
N HIS A 285 -5.28 17.16 -31.07
CA HIS A 285 -5.33 17.07 -32.54
C HIS A 285 -6.69 16.55 -33.08
N THR A 286 -7.66 16.33 -32.19
CA THR A 286 -8.94 15.65 -32.43
C THR A 286 -10.08 16.68 -32.48
N LYS A 287 -10.94 16.60 -33.50
CA LYS A 287 -12.07 17.53 -33.67
C LYS A 287 -13.20 17.20 -32.69
N LEU A 288 -13.51 18.14 -31.78
CA LEU A 288 -14.58 18.03 -30.79
C LEU A 288 -15.87 18.70 -31.30
N TYR A 289 -16.99 17.97 -31.28
CA TYR A 289 -18.32 18.50 -31.60
C TYR A 289 -19.21 18.44 -30.36
N VAL A 290 -19.77 19.59 -29.99
CA VAL A 290 -20.62 19.78 -28.81
C VAL A 290 -22.02 20.21 -29.28
N SER A 291 -23.07 19.50 -28.83
CA SER A 291 -24.46 19.86 -29.20
C SER A 291 -24.84 21.27 -28.71
N LYS A 292 -25.70 21.97 -29.45
CA LYS A 292 -26.16 23.34 -29.13
C LYS A 292 -27.11 23.39 -27.92
N GLU A 293 -27.66 22.27 -27.49
CA GLU A 293 -28.62 22.16 -26.38
C GLU A 293 -27.97 22.12 -24.98
N LEU A 294 -26.63 22.19 -24.91
CA LEU A 294 -25.88 22.25 -23.65
C LEU A 294 -25.91 23.66 -23.03
N LEU A 295 -27.05 24.05 -22.48
CA LEU A 295 -27.23 25.36 -21.82
C LEU A 295 -26.67 25.44 -20.39
N CYS A 296 -26.10 24.36 -19.84
CA CYS A 296 -25.65 24.33 -18.43
C CYS A 296 -24.14 24.22 -18.22
N VAL A 297 -23.32 23.99 -19.25
CA VAL A 297 -21.86 23.84 -19.12
C VAL A 297 -21.14 24.56 -20.26
N PRO A 298 -20.23 25.53 -20.00
CA PRO A 298 -19.49 26.22 -21.05
C PRO A 298 -18.66 25.26 -21.91
N LYS A 299 -18.55 25.51 -23.21
CA LYS A 299 -17.77 24.69 -24.17
C LYS A 299 -16.34 24.36 -23.71
N GLN A 300 -15.70 25.28 -23.00
CA GLN A 300 -14.34 25.12 -22.46
C GLN A 300 -14.27 24.06 -21.33
N HIS A 301 -15.30 23.95 -20.50
CA HIS A 301 -15.36 22.94 -19.45
C HIS A 301 -15.60 21.54 -20.04
N ILE A 302 -16.36 21.49 -21.15
CA ILE A 302 -16.60 20.25 -21.89
C ILE A 302 -15.31 19.72 -22.53
N SER A 303 -14.47 20.60 -23.10
CA SER A 303 -13.17 20.18 -23.63
C SER A 303 -12.23 19.65 -22.54
N ILE A 304 -12.28 20.24 -21.34
CA ILE A 304 -11.50 19.77 -20.19
C ILE A 304 -12.00 18.40 -19.72
N ILE A 305 -13.32 18.21 -19.59
CA ILE A 305 -13.91 16.91 -19.24
C ILE A 305 -13.47 15.84 -20.24
N VAL A 306 -13.63 16.10 -21.55
CA VAL A 306 -13.24 15.16 -22.60
C VAL A 306 -11.73 14.84 -22.52
N HIS A 307 -10.87 15.83 -22.27
CA HIS A 307 -9.44 15.59 -22.12
C HIS A 307 -9.09 14.72 -20.90
N GLU A 308 -9.67 15.01 -19.74
CA GLU A 308 -9.44 14.23 -18.52
C GLU A 308 -10.00 12.82 -18.63
N THR A 309 -11.08 12.63 -19.40
CA THR A 309 -11.60 11.30 -19.73
C THR A 309 -10.74 10.56 -20.75
N ALA A 310 -10.10 11.27 -21.68
CA ALA A 310 -9.34 10.70 -22.79
C ALA A 310 -8.01 10.06 -22.36
N LYS A 311 -7.33 10.65 -21.36
CA LYS A 311 -6.05 10.13 -20.82
C LYS A 311 -6.15 8.70 -20.27
N PRO A 312 -7.04 8.39 -19.31
CA PRO A 312 -7.17 7.05 -18.78
C PRO A 312 -7.67 6.07 -19.83
N LEU A 313 -8.60 6.48 -20.70
CA LEU A 313 -9.09 5.63 -21.80
C LEU A 313 -7.97 5.28 -22.80
N ALA A 314 -7.07 6.21 -23.11
CA ALA A 314 -5.93 5.91 -23.97
C ALA A 314 -4.93 4.95 -23.31
N ASN A 315 -4.74 5.04 -21.98
CA ASN A 315 -3.91 4.10 -21.22
C ASN A 315 -4.57 2.71 -21.12
N GLN A 316 -5.89 2.63 -21.18
CA GLN A 316 -6.67 1.39 -21.26
C GLN A 316 -6.73 0.79 -22.68
N GLY A 317 -5.95 1.30 -23.62
CA GLY A 317 -5.80 0.73 -24.97
C GLY A 317 -6.63 1.41 -26.06
N PHE A 318 -7.45 2.43 -25.74
CA PHE A 318 -8.22 3.18 -26.74
C PHE A 318 -7.38 4.26 -27.41
N GLN A 319 -6.51 3.87 -28.36
CA GLN A 319 -5.58 4.77 -29.06
C GLN A 319 -6.28 5.86 -29.90
N CYS A 320 -7.59 5.74 -30.16
CA CYS A 320 -8.38 6.73 -30.89
C CYS A 320 -8.36 8.11 -30.23
N PHE A 321 -8.19 8.18 -28.91
CA PHE A 321 -8.05 9.44 -28.16
C PHE A 321 -6.73 10.18 -28.42
N LYS A 322 -5.75 9.53 -29.08
CA LYS A 322 -4.48 10.14 -29.53
C LYS A 322 -4.46 10.38 -31.05
N CYS A 323 -5.55 10.11 -31.77
CA CYS A 323 -5.60 10.15 -33.23
C CYS A 323 -6.18 11.46 -33.76
N ALA A 324 -5.43 12.18 -34.61
CA ALA A 324 -5.86 13.43 -35.23
C ALA A 324 -7.07 13.29 -36.19
N LYS A 325 -7.37 12.06 -36.63
CA LYS A 325 -8.49 11.74 -37.52
C LYS A 325 -9.74 11.25 -36.77
N ALA A 326 -9.67 11.18 -35.44
CA ALA A 326 -10.83 10.84 -34.65
C ALA A 326 -11.82 12.02 -34.60
N HIS A 327 -13.09 11.70 -34.49
CA HIS A 327 -14.16 12.66 -34.22
C HIS A 327 -14.81 12.28 -32.90
N ILE A 328 -14.84 13.21 -31.96
CA ILE A 328 -15.45 13.00 -30.65
C ILE A 328 -16.73 13.84 -30.60
N LYS A 329 -17.85 13.18 -30.35
CA LYS A 329 -19.16 13.81 -30.16
C LYS A 329 -19.64 13.54 -28.75
N LEU A 330 -20.02 14.60 -28.05
CA LEU A 330 -20.69 14.51 -26.75
C LEU A 330 -22.13 14.98 -26.90
N SER A 331 -23.09 14.13 -26.53
CA SER A 331 -24.53 14.44 -26.55
C SER A 331 -25.19 14.01 -25.25
N PRO A 332 -26.22 14.72 -24.77
CA PRO A 332 -27.02 14.21 -23.65
C PRO A 332 -27.64 12.86 -24.03
N LEU A 333 -27.57 11.89 -23.12
CA LEU A 333 -28.37 10.68 -23.23
C LEU A 333 -29.83 11.11 -23.05
N SER A 334 -30.69 10.75 -24.01
CA SER A 334 -32.13 10.98 -23.88
C SER A 334 -32.59 10.42 -22.53
N VAL A 335 -33.25 11.25 -21.72
CA VAL A 335 -34.12 10.72 -20.67
C VAL A 335 -35.10 9.80 -21.39
N ASP A 336 -35.23 8.56 -20.93
CA ASP A 336 -36.05 7.54 -21.59
C ASP A 336 -37.40 8.12 -22.03
N CYS A 337 -37.93 7.63 -23.15
CA CYS A 337 -39.27 7.96 -23.64
C CYS A 337 -40.42 7.50 -22.71
N GLN A 338 -40.20 7.48 -21.40
CA GLN A 338 -41.21 7.43 -20.36
C GLN A 338 -41.22 8.79 -19.67
N GLY A 339 -42.10 9.67 -20.15
CA GLY A 339 -42.12 11.07 -19.78
C GLY A 339 -42.29 11.29 -18.29
N THR A 340 -41.36 12.07 -17.72
CA THR A 340 -41.67 13.03 -16.66
C THR A 340 -41.18 14.40 -17.12
N ASN A 341 -42.13 15.20 -17.60
CA ASN A 341 -41.94 16.62 -17.82
C ASN A 341 -41.60 17.30 -16.48
N HIS A 342 -40.32 17.50 -16.20
CA HIS A 342 -39.91 18.48 -15.20
C HIS A 342 -39.90 19.86 -15.86
N LEU A 343 -41.10 20.44 -15.98
CA LEU A 343 -41.30 21.88 -16.11
C LEU A 343 -41.14 22.51 -14.72
N SER A 344 -39.91 22.53 -14.23
CA SER A 344 -39.51 23.30 -13.04
C SER A 344 -38.05 23.66 -13.24
N GLY A 345 -37.71 24.94 -13.06
CA GLY A 345 -36.39 25.52 -13.34
C GLY A 345 -35.24 25.07 -12.44
N ASP A 346 -35.24 23.81 -12.01
CA ASP A 346 -34.17 23.18 -11.25
C ASP A 346 -33.34 22.29 -12.18
N LEU A 347 -32.01 22.51 -12.18
CA LEU A 347 -31.05 21.67 -12.90
C LEU A 347 -31.15 20.23 -12.36
N PRO A 348 -31.12 19.19 -13.21
CA PRO A 348 -31.05 17.81 -12.73
C PRO A 348 -29.76 17.59 -11.92
N ASP A 349 -29.89 16.90 -10.79
CA ASP A 349 -28.78 16.52 -9.89
C ASP A 349 -27.72 15.65 -10.57
N GLN A 350 -28.01 15.10 -11.75
CA GLN A 350 -27.10 14.25 -12.52
C GLN A 350 -27.44 14.33 -14.01
N ILE A 351 -26.45 14.64 -14.85
CA ILE A 351 -26.57 14.73 -16.30
C ILE A 351 -25.86 13.54 -16.92
N GLN A 352 -26.60 12.64 -17.55
CA GLN A 352 -26.04 11.55 -18.33
C GLN A 352 -25.73 12.01 -19.76
N MET A 353 -24.55 11.67 -20.25
CA MET A 353 -24.04 12.04 -21.57
C MET A 353 -23.51 10.79 -22.29
N ASP A 354 -23.74 10.73 -23.59
CA ASP A 354 -23.12 9.77 -24.50
C ASP A 354 -21.89 10.42 -25.14
N LEU A 355 -20.72 9.82 -24.92
CA LEU A 355 -19.47 10.15 -25.57
C LEU A 355 -19.21 9.14 -26.68
N VAL A 356 -19.33 9.63 -27.91
CA VAL A 356 -19.14 8.84 -29.12
C VAL A 356 -17.83 9.19 -29.77
N VAL A 357 -16.97 8.18 -29.97
CA VAL A 357 -15.69 8.32 -30.67
C VAL A 357 -15.76 7.61 -32.00
N HIS A 358 -15.65 8.36 -33.09
CA HIS A 358 -15.56 7.84 -34.45
C HIS A 358 -14.10 7.89 -34.93
N CYS A 359 -13.62 6.81 -35.55
CA CYS A 359 -12.29 6.76 -36.14
C CYS A 359 -12.40 6.64 -37.67
N GLY A 360 -12.10 7.72 -38.40
CA GLY A 360 -12.13 7.76 -39.87
C GLY A 360 -13.53 7.63 -40.50
N ALA A 361 -13.62 7.89 -41.82
CA ALA A 361 -14.87 8.12 -42.58
C ALA A 361 -15.76 6.87 -42.80
N GLY A 362 -15.92 6.01 -41.79
CA GLY A 362 -16.81 4.85 -41.82
C GLY A 362 -16.55 3.79 -40.74
N GLY A 363 -15.68 4.05 -39.75
CA GLY A 363 -15.31 3.08 -38.72
C GLY A 363 -16.21 3.09 -37.48
N THR A 364 -16.36 1.91 -36.85
CA THR A 364 -17.13 1.62 -35.63
C THR A 364 -17.04 2.72 -34.58
N ALA A 365 -18.20 3.21 -34.15
CA ALA A 365 -18.33 4.16 -33.06
C ALA A 365 -18.12 3.44 -31.72
N VAL A 366 -17.23 3.97 -30.88
CA VAL A 366 -17.12 3.54 -29.48
C VAL A 366 -17.94 4.50 -28.65
N HIS A 367 -18.88 3.94 -27.88
CA HIS A 367 -19.76 4.70 -26.99
C HIS A 367 -19.29 4.56 -25.55
N PHE A 368 -19.30 5.67 -24.82
CA PHE A 368 -19.07 5.70 -23.38
C PHE A 368 -20.20 6.51 -22.74
N SER A 369 -20.80 5.96 -21.68
CA SER A 369 -21.75 6.71 -20.86
C SER A 369 -20.98 7.49 -19.80
N LEU A 370 -21.21 8.79 -19.74
CA LEU A 370 -20.63 9.73 -18.79
C LEU A 370 -21.74 10.28 -17.91
N SER A 371 -21.62 10.14 -16.61
CA SER A 371 -22.55 10.78 -15.68
C SER A 371 -21.90 12.00 -15.03
N ILE A 372 -22.55 13.17 -15.08
CA ILE A 372 -22.03 14.47 -14.63
C ILE A 372 -23.03 15.09 -13.64
N SER A 373 -22.72 15.05 -12.35
CA SER A 373 -23.60 15.62 -11.30
C SER A 373 -23.12 17.00 -10.82
N PRO A 374 -24.00 18.02 -10.66
CA PRO A 374 -23.62 19.32 -10.12
C PRO A 374 -23.09 19.12 -8.70
N ALA A 375 -21.83 19.51 -8.47
CA ALA A 375 -21.09 19.31 -7.24
C ALA A 375 -20.83 17.84 -6.81
N GLY A 376 -20.57 16.91 -7.72
CA GLY A 376 -19.90 15.66 -7.32
C GLY A 376 -19.84 14.59 -8.39
N THR A 377 -18.63 14.05 -8.63
CA THR A 377 -18.36 12.73 -9.20
C THR A 377 -18.76 12.52 -10.68
N ILE A 378 -17.76 12.22 -11.52
CA ILE A 378 -17.98 11.70 -12.87
C ILE A 378 -17.91 10.17 -12.79
N HIS A 379 -19.01 9.48 -13.11
CA HIS A 379 -19.03 8.03 -13.21
C HIS A 379 -18.88 7.59 -14.67
N PHE A 380 -18.04 6.57 -14.91
CA PHE A 380 -17.82 5.97 -16.22
C PHE A 380 -18.40 4.56 -16.23
N GLU A 381 -19.35 4.31 -17.12
CA GLU A 381 -19.85 2.96 -17.40
C GLU A 381 -19.60 2.60 -18.87
N ARG A 382 -19.07 1.40 -19.10
CA ARG A 382 -18.92 0.83 -20.44
C ARG A 382 -20.23 0.15 -20.81
N SER A 383 -21.03 0.77 -21.68
CA SER A 383 -22.17 0.09 -22.28
C SER A 383 -21.69 -0.93 -23.32
N GLY A 384 -22.20 -2.16 -23.23
CA GLY A 384 -21.98 -3.18 -24.25
C GLY A 384 -22.61 -2.78 -25.58
N MET A 385 -22.00 -3.20 -26.70
CA MET A 385 -22.58 -3.07 -28.03
C MET A 385 -23.93 -3.80 -28.07
N ASN A 386 -25.04 -3.06 -28.03
CA ASN A 386 -26.31 -3.56 -28.53
C ASN A 386 -26.29 -3.41 -30.05
N VAL A 387 -26.12 -4.52 -30.75
CA VAL A 387 -26.47 -4.64 -32.16
C VAL A 387 -27.99 -4.51 -32.23
N CYS A 388 -28.49 -3.30 -32.49
CA CYS A 388 -29.86 -3.14 -32.95
C CYS A 388 -29.95 -3.77 -34.34
N ALA A 389 -30.51 -4.97 -34.40
CA ALA A 389 -30.92 -5.57 -35.65
C ALA A 389 -32.13 -4.77 -36.19
N LYS A 390 -31.90 -4.02 -37.26
CA LYS A 390 -32.73 -4.04 -38.47
C LYS A 390 -32.02 -3.31 -39.60
#